data_AF-A0AAU5V7P4-F1
#
_entry.id   AF-A0AAU5V7P4-F1
#
_cell.length_a   1.000
_cell.length_b   1.000
_cell.length_c   1.000
_cell.angle_alpha   90.00
_cell.angle_beta   90.00
_cell.angle_gamma   90.00
#
_symmetry.space_group_name_H-M   'P 1'
#
loop_
_entity.id
_entity.type
_entity.pdbx_description
1 polymer ?
#
loop_
_entity_poly.entity_id
_entity_poly.type
_entity_poly.pdbx_seq_one_letter_code
_entity_poly.pdbx_strand_id
1 'polypeptide(L)'
;MLREFPPPPRAAEFSELIKKKVEEIKAAGGTRETVTIDWNEQQAHVEVIDLPLSGLYFNPGTHRIRAQRSHDAAQDEALEKDPWARESQDYLKFLLMASPTDPNLRDPEFDKLQESLKQFGQNDPGLVTHQGILVNGNTRAAALRGLGVQSMRVGVLPESFTWADINAVELSLQLRKDHRRDYSYINRLLAMEEQASLGRTPEQIAKEFRIQVKTYHQERWILSTIRELIDRSKSGGGVALKLVDWEGAQESLKELHRLYLKLESVDRDQAEVLKEFRLAAILLDFSKTDVRHIDEVFLKEGFLDRALPTALAADGSNAAQPDVVSIPGFDDLTVPAASSAVSEARSLNDRILRATAAVRSMNPELQDRAKAQGQSVLDDARTAFDEAIDAAGRSARLRKRKQMAPARLAEACASIDQCVMDLVQARTSHSLDEEAFDEAVLKLRGSLRKLAQQAGRSLSAPGDGVAWLLEAVTVEDSR
;
A
#
# COMPACT_ATOMS: atom_id res chain seq x y z
N MET A 1 23.92 6.67 33.53
CA MET A 1 24.90 5.58 33.71
C MET A 1 24.57 4.47 32.74
N LEU A 2 25.56 3.90 32.05
CA LEU A 2 25.38 2.66 31.28
C LEU A 2 25.13 1.53 32.29
N ARG A 3 23.98 0.87 32.18
CA ARG A 3 23.59 -0.23 33.08
C ARG A 3 24.23 -1.51 32.57
N GLU A 4 24.92 -2.21 33.47
CA GLU A 4 25.44 -3.55 33.20
C GLU A 4 24.39 -4.58 33.63
N PHE A 5 24.19 -5.60 32.80
CA PHE A 5 23.32 -6.73 33.12
C PHE A 5 24.17 -7.97 33.43
N PRO A 6 23.73 -8.83 34.36
CA PRO A 6 24.40 -10.09 34.64
C PRO A 6 24.37 -11.00 33.39
N PRO A 7 25.24 -12.00 33.28
CA PRO A 7 25.18 -12.97 32.18
C PRO A 7 23.86 -13.77 32.23
N PRO A 8 23.29 -14.15 31.06
CA PRO A 8 22.07 -14.96 31.04
C PRO A 8 22.30 -16.37 31.59
N PRO A 9 21.24 -17.07 32.05
CA PRO A 9 21.36 -18.38 32.71
C PRO A 9 22.13 -19.45 31.92
N ARG A 10 22.06 -19.40 30.59
CA ARG A 10 22.74 -20.34 29.66
C ARG A 10 23.99 -19.76 29.01
N ALA A 11 24.55 -18.67 29.53
CA ALA A 11 25.67 -17.95 28.91
C ALA A 11 26.88 -18.85 28.64
N ALA A 12 27.26 -19.72 29.58
CA ALA A 12 28.42 -20.60 29.44
C ALA A 12 28.20 -21.66 28.34
N GLU A 13 27.06 -22.36 28.38
CA GLU A 13 26.67 -23.35 27.36
C GLU A 13 26.63 -22.71 25.96
N PHE A 14 26.04 -21.52 25.85
CA PHE A 14 25.89 -20.83 24.59
C PHE A 14 27.21 -20.24 24.08
N SER A 15 28.09 -19.79 24.98
CA SER A 15 29.43 -19.32 24.62
C SER A 15 30.27 -20.43 23.99
N GLU A 16 30.23 -21.64 24.55
CA GLU A 16 30.92 -22.81 23.97
C GLU A 16 30.36 -23.18 22.60
N LEU A 17 29.02 -23.16 22.45
CA LEU A 17 28.37 -23.40 21.15
C LEU A 17 28.81 -22.37 20.11
N ILE A 18 28.81 -21.08 20.47
CA ILE A 18 29.21 -19.98 19.58
C ILE A 18 30.69 -20.12 19.20
N LYS A 19 31.58 -20.37 20.17
CA LYS A 19 33.02 -20.57 19.92
C LYS A 19 33.24 -21.70 18.92
N LYS A 20 32.61 -22.86 19.15
CA LYS A 20 32.70 -24.01 18.24
C LYS A 20 32.18 -23.67 16.85
N LYS A 21 31.04 -22.99 16.73
CA LYS A 21 30.45 -22.59 15.43
C LYS A 21 31.35 -21.62 14.66
N VAL A 22 31.97 -20.66 15.34
CA VAL A 22 32.91 -19.72 14.74
C VAL A 22 34.19 -20.45 14.28
N GLU A 23 34.69 -21.39 15.07
CA GLU A 23 35.85 -22.22 14.70
C GLU A 23 35.56 -23.12 13.50
N GLU A 24 34.39 -23.78 13.46
CA GLU A 24 33.92 -24.58 12.32
C GLU A 24 33.95 -23.77 11.02
N ILE A 25 33.45 -22.52 11.04
CA ILE A 25 33.43 -21.64 9.87
C ILE A 25 34.83 -21.16 9.49
N LYS A 26 35.67 -20.83 10.47
CA LYS A 26 37.06 -20.42 10.21
C LYS A 26 37.87 -21.55 9.57
N ALA A 27 37.62 -22.80 9.97
CA ALA A 27 38.30 -23.98 9.45
C ALA A 27 37.78 -24.43 8.07
N ALA A 28 36.52 -24.15 7.74
CA ALA A 28 35.85 -24.62 6.51
C ALA A 28 36.41 -24.07 5.18
N GLY A 29 37.31 -23.07 5.21
CA GLY A 29 38.11 -22.67 4.03
C GLY A 29 37.36 -22.01 2.85
N GLY A 30 36.08 -21.65 3.01
CA GLY A 30 35.25 -21.00 1.97
C GLY A 30 35.05 -19.49 2.14
N THR A 31 34.27 -18.88 1.25
CA THR A 31 33.83 -17.48 1.36
C THR A 31 32.97 -17.31 2.62
N ARG A 32 33.42 -16.46 3.55
CA ARG A 32 32.77 -16.25 4.84
C ARG A 32 31.82 -15.07 4.78
N GLU A 33 30.60 -15.26 5.26
CA GLU A 33 29.68 -14.15 5.48
C GLU A 33 30.15 -13.38 6.73
N THR A 34 30.34 -12.07 6.59
CA THR A 34 30.77 -11.19 7.70
C THR A 34 29.86 -9.97 7.79
N VAL A 35 29.72 -9.42 8.99
CA VAL A 35 29.06 -8.13 9.22
C VAL A 35 30.11 -7.10 9.62
N THR A 36 30.07 -5.94 8.99
CA THR A 36 30.91 -4.80 9.38
C THR A 36 30.27 -4.05 10.54
N ILE A 37 31.02 -3.85 11.62
CA ILE A 37 30.66 -3.04 12.78
C ILE A 37 31.65 -1.89 12.91
N ASP A 38 31.19 -0.78 13.51
CA ASP A 38 32.06 0.36 13.79
C ASP A 38 32.38 0.33 15.28
N TRP A 39 33.67 0.25 15.61
CA TRP A 39 34.18 0.17 16.98
C TRP A 39 35.44 1.01 17.12
N ASN A 40 35.48 1.94 18.09
CA ASN A 40 36.59 2.88 18.31
C ASN A 40 37.05 3.60 17.03
N GLU A 41 36.10 4.10 16.23
CA GLU A 41 36.34 4.77 14.93
C GLU A 41 36.94 3.86 13.85
N GLN A 42 37.08 2.56 14.10
CA GLN A 42 37.57 1.56 13.15
C GLN A 42 36.44 0.64 12.70
N GLN A 43 36.50 0.18 11.45
CA GLN A 43 35.62 -0.87 10.95
C GLN A 43 36.20 -2.24 11.32
N ALA A 44 35.41 -3.04 12.04
CA ALA A 44 35.74 -4.43 12.34
C ALA A 44 34.74 -5.36 11.63
N HIS A 45 35.22 -6.52 11.16
CA HIS A 45 34.39 -7.53 10.54
C HIS A 45 34.17 -8.69 11.52
N VAL A 46 32.91 -9.02 11.79
CA VAL A 46 32.54 -10.16 12.63
C VAL A 46 31.96 -11.28 11.79
N GLU A 47 32.32 -12.53 12.13
CA GLU A 47 31.89 -13.73 11.42
C GLU A 47 30.39 -13.98 11.68
N VAL A 48 29.66 -14.32 10.62
CA VAL A 48 28.23 -14.67 10.69
C VAL A 48 28.05 -16.17 10.85
N ILE A 49 27.25 -16.55 11.84
CA ILE A 49 26.92 -17.94 12.14
C ILE A 49 25.40 -18.13 12.24
N ASP A 50 24.92 -19.35 12.03
CA ASP A 50 23.54 -19.73 12.34
C ASP A 50 23.43 -20.19 13.80
N LEU A 51 22.58 -19.53 14.59
CA LEU A 51 22.29 -19.89 15.98
C LEU A 51 20.83 -20.25 16.20
N PRO A 52 20.53 -21.20 17.12
CA PRO A 52 19.17 -21.56 17.46
C PRO A 52 18.47 -20.39 18.19
N LEU A 53 17.29 -20.01 17.69
CA LEU A 53 16.50 -18.91 18.24
C LEU A 53 16.07 -19.14 19.69
N SER A 54 15.97 -20.39 20.12
CA SER A 54 15.61 -20.78 21.49
C SER A 54 16.70 -20.48 22.52
N GLY A 55 17.94 -20.27 22.09
CA GLY A 55 19.06 -19.93 22.99
C GLY A 55 19.43 -18.45 23.00
N LEU A 56 18.80 -17.62 22.17
CA LEU A 56 19.06 -16.18 22.10
C LEU A 56 18.24 -15.42 23.15
N TYR A 57 18.80 -14.38 23.74
CA TYR A 57 18.10 -13.48 24.66
C TYR A 57 17.92 -12.11 24.01
N PHE A 58 16.75 -11.50 24.19
CA PHE A 58 16.56 -10.10 23.80
C PHE A 58 17.40 -9.21 24.71
N ASN A 59 18.02 -8.17 24.15
CA ASN A 59 18.81 -7.21 24.92
C ASN A 59 17.88 -6.32 25.77
N PRO A 60 17.92 -6.40 27.12
CA PRO A 60 17.09 -5.57 28.01
C PRO A 60 17.42 -4.08 27.93
N GLY A 61 18.64 -3.75 27.48
CA GLY A 61 19.15 -2.39 27.32
C GLY A 61 18.88 -1.76 25.95
N THR A 62 18.22 -2.48 25.03
CA THR A 62 18.05 -2.01 23.64
C THR A 62 17.45 -0.62 23.56
N HIS A 63 18.03 0.22 22.71
CA HIS A 63 17.60 1.60 22.53
C HIS A 63 16.23 1.72 21.86
N ARG A 64 15.80 0.69 21.11
CA ARG A 64 14.61 0.72 20.25
C ARG A 64 13.28 0.77 21.02
N ILE A 65 13.25 0.20 22.22
CA ILE A 65 12.04 0.11 23.08
C ILE A 65 12.19 0.84 24.42
N ARG A 66 13.23 1.67 24.57
CA ARG A 66 13.58 2.29 25.86
C ARG A 66 12.46 3.16 26.43
N ALA A 67 11.78 3.94 25.60
CA ALA A 67 10.66 4.78 26.05
C ALA A 67 9.43 3.91 26.37
N GLN A 68 9.17 2.90 25.52
CA GLN A 68 8.02 2.03 25.59
C GLN A 68 8.02 1.14 26.84
N ARG A 69 9.19 0.86 27.44
CA ARG A 69 9.32 0.16 28.72
C ARG A 69 8.52 0.79 29.86
N SER A 70 8.33 2.11 29.84
CA SER A 70 7.53 2.83 30.83
C SER A 70 6.01 2.58 30.75
N HIS A 71 5.56 1.78 29.77
CA HIS A 71 4.15 1.47 29.56
C HIS A 71 3.51 0.70 30.73
N ASP A 72 4.22 -0.30 31.26
CA ASP A 72 3.80 -1.06 32.44
C ASP A 72 4.92 -1.03 33.48
N ALA A 73 4.68 -0.27 34.56
CA ALA A 73 5.67 -0.08 35.62
C ALA A 73 6.00 -1.37 36.38
N ALA A 74 5.03 -2.27 36.54
CA ALA A 74 5.25 -3.53 37.27
C ALA A 74 6.09 -4.50 36.44
N GLN A 75 5.81 -4.60 35.14
CA GLN A 75 6.61 -5.42 34.21
C GLN A 75 8.00 -4.83 33.99
N ASP A 76 8.14 -3.50 33.97
CA ASP A 76 9.46 -2.85 33.90
C ASP A 76 10.27 -3.12 35.17
N GLU A 77 9.67 -3.02 36.36
CA GLU A 77 10.34 -3.36 37.63
C GLU A 77 10.76 -4.85 37.66
N ALA A 78 9.93 -5.76 37.14
CA ALA A 78 10.29 -7.18 37.01
C ALA A 78 11.48 -7.38 36.05
N LEU A 79 11.48 -6.69 34.90
CA LEU A 79 12.59 -6.65 33.94
C LEU A 79 13.87 -6.07 34.56
N GLU A 80 13.75 -5.12 35.48
CA GLU A 80 14.87 -4.55 36.22
C GLU A 80 15.50 -5.51 37.22
N LYS A 81 14.68 -6.33 37.90
CA LYS A 81 15.12 -7.30 38.92
C LYS A 81 15.71 -8.56 38.30
N ASP A 82 15.03 -9.12 37.31
CA ASP A 82 15.46 -10.32 36.60
C ASP A 82 15.24 -10.15 35.08
N PRO A 83 16.24 -9.63 34.35
CA PRO A 83 16.12 -9.34 32.93
C PRO A 83 16.02 -10.60 32.05
N TRP A 84 16.39 -11.76 32.58
CA TRP A 84 16.48 -13.02 31.83
C TRP A 84 15.36 -13.99 32.17
N ALA A 85 14.51 -13.64 33.14
CA ALA A 85 13.28 -14.35 33.43
C ALA A 85 12.39 -14.42 32.19
N ARG A 86 11.54 -15.45 32.16
CA ARG A 86 10.62 -15.66 31.05
C ARG A 86 9.66 -14.48 30.91
N GLU A 87 9.12 -14.00 32.02
CA GLU A 87 8.20 -12.87 32.08
C GLU A 87 8.83 -11.62 31.46
N SER A 88 10.07 -11.32 31.84
CA SER A 88 10.81 -10.14 31.35
C SER A 88 11.14 -10.24 29.86
N GLN A 89 11.51 -11.43 29.37
CA GLN A 89 11.74 -11.67 27.93
C GLN A 89 10.44 -11.62 27.11
N ASP A 90 9.33 -12.08 27.67
CA ASP A 90 8.00 -11.98 27.06
C ASP A 90 7.51 -10.52 27.03
N TYR A 91 7.81 -9.71 28.04
CA TYR A 91 7.54 -8.27 28.04
C TYR A 91 8.36 -7.53 26.97
N LEU A 92 9.67 -7.80 26.88
CA LEU A 92 10.50 -7.25 25.79
C LEU A 92 9.96 -7.64 24.41
N LYS A 93 9.54 -8.90 24.24
CA LYS A 93 8.91 -9.37 23.01
C LYS A 93 7.64 -8.59 22.68
N PHE A 94 6.77 -8.38 23.66
CA PHE A 94 5.55 -7.59 23.50
C PHE A 94 5.87 -6.17 23.01
N LEU A 95 6.81 -5.47 23.68
CA LEU A 95 7.20 -4.11 23.30
C LEU A 95 7.85 -4.05 21.89
N LEU A 96 8.58 -5.08 21.49
CA LEU A 96 9.18 -5.16 20.14
C LEU A 96 8.14 -5.34 19.03
N MET A 97 6.93 -5.80 19.36
CA MET A 97 5.80 -6.01 18.44
C MET A 97 4.81 -4.84 18.46
N ALA A 98 4.92 -3.96 19.44
CA ALA A 98 3.97 -2.88 19.69
C ALA A 98 4.40 -1.58 19.02
N SER A 99 3.43 -0.72 18.73
CA SER A 99 3.67 0.57 18.10
C SER A 99 4.51 1.47 19.01
N PRO A 100 5.56 2.14 18.49
CA PRO A 100 6.36 3.08 19.27
C PRO A 100 5.56 4.25 19.86
N THR A 101 4.44 4.63 19.22
CA THR A 101 3.60 5.75 19.66
C THR A 101 2.51 5.34 20.64
N ASP A 102 2.09 4.08 20.62
CA ASP A 102 1.09 3.51 21.52
C ASP A 102 1.32 2.00 21.69
N PRO A 103 1.94 1.57 22.81
CA PRO A 103 2.23 0.16 23.05
C PRO A 103 0.99 -0.75 23.16
N ASN A 104 -0.23 -0.21 23.28
CA ASN A 104 -1.45 -1.02 23.22
C ASN A 104 -1.79 -1.47 21.80
N LEU A 105 -1.22 -0.82 20.79
CA LEU A 105 -1.45 -1.12 19.39
C LEU A 105 -0.28 -1.95 18.85
N ARG A 106 -0.60 -2.87 17.93
CA ARG A 106 0.40 -3.64 17.19
C ARG A 106 1.07 -2.75 16.14
N ASP A 107 2.39 -2.86 15.98
CA ASP A 107 3.15 -2.07 15.00
C ASP A 107 2.90 -2.59 13.57
N PRO A 108 2.33 -1.79 12.64
CA PRO A 108 2.17 -2.20 11.25
C PRO A 108 3.51 -2.49 10.54
N GLU A 109 4.60 -1.84 10.95
CA GLU A 109 5.94 -2.14 10.41
C GLU A 109 6.46 -3.49 10.90
N PHE A 110 6.07 -3.93 12.09
CA PHE A 110 6.34 -5.30 12.56
C PHE A 110 5.64 -6.34 11.67
N ASP A 111 4.38 -6.11 11.31
CA ASP A 111 3.64 -7.03 10.44
C ASP A 111 4.24 -7.10 9.02
N LYS A 112 4.66 -5.95 8.48
CA LYS A 112 5.41 -5.92 7.20
C LYS A 112 6.72 -6.68 7.29
N LEU A 113 7.46 -6.54 8.39
CA LEU A 113 8.69 -7.30 8.63
C LEU A 113 8.41 -8.80 8.73
N GLN A 114 7.39 -9.21 9.48
CA GLN A 114 7.03 -10.61 9.64
C GLN A 114 6.61 -11.25 8.31
N GLU A 115 5.79 -10.57 7.50
CA GLU A 115 5.41 -11.06 6.17
C GLU A 115 6.62 -11.13 5.22
N SER A 116 7.50 -10.13 5.26
CA SER A 116 8.75 -10.12 4.49
C SER A 116 9.66 -11.30 4.85
N LEU A 117 9.85 -11.58 6.15
CA LEU A 117 10.64 -12.73 6.60
C LEU A 117 10.00 -14.06 6.21
N LYS A 118 8.67 -14.16 6.24
CA LYS A 118 7.94 -15.35 5.80
C LYS A 118 8.12 -15.60 4.30
N GLN A 119 8.08 -14.54 3.49
CA GLN A 119 8.15 -14.65 2.03
C GLN A 119 9.58 -14.79 1.50
N PHE A 120 10.54 -14.05 2.07
CA PHE A 120 11.88 -13.91 1.53
C PHE A 120 12.99 -14.46 2.44
N GLY A 121 12.67 -14.76 3.70
CA GLY A 121 13.66 -15.15 4.70
C GLY A 121 14.43 -13.96 5.27
N GLN A 122 15.41 -14.27 6.12
CA GLN A 122 16.36 -13.27 6.62
C GLN A 122 17.43 -13.02 5.57
N ASN A 123 17.67 -11.76 5.17
CA ASN A 123 18.82 -11.40 4.32
C ASN A 123 19.96 -10.76 5.11
N ASP A 124 19.63 -9.84 6.03
CA ASP A 124 20.62 -9.18 6.86
C ASP A 124 20.82 -9.97 8.16
N PRO A 125 22.06 -10.31 8.54
CA PRO A 125 22.33 -10.95 9.82
C PRO A 125 21.94 -10.03 10.99
N GLY A 126 21.60 -10.62 12.14
CA GLY A 126 21.58 -9.89 13.40
C GLY A 126 22.99 -9.71 13.95
N LEU A 127 23.10 -9.15 15.16
CA LEU A 127 24.34 -9.18 15.93
C LEU A 127 24.08 -9.75 17.31
N VAL A 128 25.00 -10.58 17.78
CA VAL A 128 24.90 -11.27 19.06
C VAL A 128 26.21 -11.14 19.84
N THR A 129 26.13 -11.06 21.16
CA THR A 129 27.30 -11.22 22.03
C THR A 129 27.74 -12.68 22.05
N HIS A 130 28.96 -12.95 22.52
CA HIS A 130 29.43 -14.32 22.74
C HIS A 130 28.55 -15.11 23.73
N GLN A 131 27.72 -14.44 24.54
CA GLN A 131 26.82 -15.05 25.53
C GLN A 131 25.40 -15.30 25.01
N GLY A 132 25.11 -14.96 23.75
CA GLY A 132 23.77 -15.15 23.16
C GLY A 132 22.80 -13.98 23.33
N ILE A 133 23.27 -12.79 23.72
CA ILE A 133 22.43 -11.59 23.86
C ILE A 133 22.36 -10.86 22.51
N LEU A 134 21.16 -10.57 22.02
CA LEU A 134 20.93 -9.90 20.73
C LEU A 134 21.20 -8.39 20.80
N VAL A 135 22.29 -7.94 20.20
CA VAL A 135 22.65 -6.52 20.10
C VAL A 135 21.88 -5.83 18.98
N ASN A 136 21.75 -6.49 17.84
CA ASN A 136 20.92 -6.03 16.71
C ASN A 136 20.05 -7.19 16.21
N GLY A 137 18.86 -6.87 15.73
CA GLY A 137 17.90 -7.85 15.23
C GLY A 137 16.92 -8.36 16.28
N ASN A 138 16.75 -7.69 17.43
CA ASN A 138 15.74 -8.04 18.45
C ASN A 138 14.33 -8.19 17.85
N THR A 139 13.83 -7.18 17.14
CA THR A 139 12.52 -7.23 16.46
C THR A 139 12.45 -8.36 15.42
N ARG A 140 13.57 -8.60 14.69
CA ARG A 140 13.66 -9.67 13.69
C ARG A 140 13.58 -11.06 14.34
N ALA A 141 14.26 -11.26 15.47
CA ALA A 141 14.20 -12.49 16.25
C ALA A 141 12.79 -12.72 16.81
N ALA A 142 12.10 -11.67 17.27
CA ALA A 142 10.70 -11.77 17.70
C ALA A 142 9.78 -12.22 16.54
N ALA A 143 9.95 -11.66 15.35
CA ALA A 143 9.20 -12.05 14.15
C ALA A 143 9.53 -13.49 13.69
N LEU A 144 10.81 -13.88 13.65
CA LEU A 144 11.23 -15.24 13.29
C LEU A 144 10.68 -16.29 14.27
N ARG A 145 10.69 -15.99 15.58
CA ARG A 145 10.03 -16.83 16.60
C ARG A 145 8.53 -16.95 16.36
N GLY A 146 7.86 -15.84 16.03
CA GLY A 146 6.44 -15.83 15.68
C GLY A 146 6.10 -16.66 14.43
N LEU A 147 7.06 -16.84 13.52
CA LEU A 147 6.95 -17.70 12.34
C LEU A 147 7.34 -19.16 12.57
N GLY A 148 7.82 -19.53 13.77
CA GLY A 148 8.29 -20.89 14.08
C GLY A 148 9.63 -21.27 13.44
N VAL A 149 10.41 -20.29 12.96
CA VAL A 149 11.75 -20.52 12.43
C VAL A 149 12.68 -20.94 13.56
N GLN A 150 13.56 -21.92 13.30
CA GLN A 150 14.39 -22.55 14.33
C GLN A 150 15.72 -21.81 14.59
N SER A 151 16.30 -21.18 13.57
CA SER A 151 17.59 -20.50 13.65
C SER A 151 17.54 -19.08 13.11
N MET A 152 18.56 -18.30 13.46
CA MET A 152 18.78 -16.95 12.95
C MET A 152 20.27 -16.78 12.61
N ARG A 153 20.54 -16.11 11.49
CA ARG A 153 21.89 -15.72 11.08
C ARG A 153 22.31 -14.49 11.87
N VAL A 154 23.45 -14.55 12.57
CA VAL A 154 23.94 -13.47 13.43
C VAL A 154 25.46 -13.35 13.36
N GLY A 155 25.95 -12.10 13.31
CA GLY A 155 27.36 -11.79 13.50
C GLY A 155 27.74 -11.81 14.97
N VAL A 156 28.86 -12.46 15.30
CA VAL A 156 29.30 -12.66 16.69
C VAL A 156 30.28 -11.58 17.13
N LEU A 157 29.89 -10.78 18.12
CA LEU A 157 30.79 -9.78 18.70
C LEU A 157 31.93 -10.42 19.50
N PRO A 158 33.13 -9.80 19.53
CA PRO A 158 34.26 -10.30 20.31
C PRO A 158 33.94 -10.45 21.80
N GLU A 159 34.53 -11.46 22.43
CA GLU A 159 34.40 -11.72 23.88
C GLU A 159 34.95 -10.57 24.75
N SER A 160 35.85 -9.75 24.19
CA SER A 160 36.40 -8.57 24.86
C SER A 160 35.46 -7.38 24.94
N PHE A 161 34.30 -7.42 24.27
CA PHE A 161 33.37 -6.28 24.22
C PHE A 161 32.65 -6.10 25.55
N THR A 162 32.73 -4.89 26.09
CA THR A 162 32.00 -4.48 27.28
C THR A 162 30.56 -4.08 26.95
N TRP A 163 29.73 -3.89 27.97
CA TRP A 163 28.39 -3.30 27.78
C TRP A 163 28.43 -1.90 27.14
N ALA A 164 29.48 -1.12 27.39
CA ALA A 164 29.67 0.17 26.74
C ALA A 164 29.92 0.00 25.22
N ASP A 165 30.77 -0.95 24.83
CA ASP A 165 31.04 -1.28 23.43
C ASP A 165 29.78 -1.79 22.73
N ILE A 166 29.05 -2.70 23.37
CA ILE A 166 27.80 -3.27 22.84
C ILE A 166 26.77 -2.16 22.56
N ASN A 167 26.57 -1.24 23.51
CA ASN A 167 25.65 -0.12 23.34
C ASN A 167 26.13 0.86 22.25
N ALA A 168 27.43 1.12 22.16
CA ALA A 168 28.00 1.97 21.10
C ALA A 168 27.79 1.37 19.71
N VAL A 169 27.97 0.05 19.56
CA VAL A 169 27.71 -0.69 18.31
C VAL A 169 26.23 -0.69 17.96
N GLU A 170 25.34 -0.95 18.93
CA GLU A 170 23.88 -0.87 18.69
C GLU A 170 23.48 0.53 18.19
N LEU A 171 23.95 1.58 18.88
CA LEU A 171 23.63 2.96 18.53
C LEU A 171 24.21 3.35 17.16
N SER A 172 25.45 2.97 16.86
CA SER A 172 26.08 3.28 15.55
C SER A 172 25.34 2.62 14.40
N LEU A 173 24.84 1.39 14.59
CA LEU A 173 24.02 0.69 13.60
C LEU A 173 22.64 1.32 13.43
N GLN A 174 22.02 1.81 14.51
CA GLN A 174 20.74 2.51 14.43
C GLN A 174 20.86 3.88 13.76
N LEU A 175 21.98 4.58 13.94
CA LEU A 175 22.25 5.89 13.36
C LEU A 175 22.80 5.82 11.93
N ARG A 176 23.32 4.67 11.51
CA ARG A 176 23.76 4.43 10.13
C ARG A 176 22.57 4.63 9.20
N LYS A 177 22.56 5.77 8.50
CA LYS A 177 21.71 5.96 7.34
C LYS A 177 22.20 4.99 6.28
N ASP A 178 21.37 4.02 5.91
CA ASP A 178 21.64 3.20 4.73
C ASP A 178 21.63 4.16 3.52
N HIS A 179 22.81 4.55 3.05
CA HIS A 179 22.96 5.48 1.93
C HIS A 179 22.70 4.82 0.57
N ARG A 180 22.14 3.60 0.55
CA ARG A 180 21.65 2.97 -0.67
C ARG A 180 20.50 3.79 -1.23
N ARG A 181 20.74 4.38 -2.40
CA ARG A 181 19.70 5.05 -3.16
C ARG A 181 18.74 4.00 -3.69
N ASP A 182 17.49 4.08 -3.27
CA ASP A 182 16.43 3.26 -3.85
C ASP A 182 16.33 3.49 -5.36
N TYR A 183 16.04 2.43 -6.12
CA TYR A 183 15.73 2.56 -7.53
C TYR A 183 14.51 3.47 -7.71
N SER A 184 14.60 4.41 -8.65
CA SER A 184 13.40 5.09 -9.15
C SER A 184 12.45 4.06 -9.77
N TYR A 185 11.16 4.34 -9.79
CA TYR A 185 10.12 3.41 -10.24
C TYR A 185 10.41 2.91 -11.65
N ILE A 186 10.70 3.81 -12.60
CA ILE A 186 11.01 3.44 -13.99
C ILE A 186 12.29 2.59 -14.07
N ASN A 187 13.34 2.98 -13.34
CA ASN A 187 14.59 2.22 -13.32
C ASN A 187 14.39 0.81 -12.75
N ARG A 188 13.52 0.68 -11.75
CA ARG A 188 13.12 -0.62 -11.20
C ARG A 188 12.36 -1.46 -12.23
N LEU A 189 11.45 -0.89 -13.01
CA LEU A 189 10.75 -1.61 -14.10
C LEU A 189 11.74 -2.13 -15.15
N LEU A 190 12.71 -1.29 -15.53
CA LEU A 190 13.77 -1.66 -16.48
C LEU A 190 14.67 -2.77 -15.92
N ALA A 191 15.06 -2.68 -14.65
CA ALA A 191 15.88 -3.71 -14.01
C ALA A 191 15.18 -5.08 -13.97
N MET A 192 13.87 -5.12 -13.72
CA MET A 192 13.10 -6.38 -13.80
C MET A 192 13.03 -6.95 -15.22
N GLU A 193 12.95 -6.09 -16.23
CA GLU A 193 12.98 -6.52 -17.62
C GLU A 193 14.34 -7.10 -18.01
N GLU A 194 15.41 -6.43 -17.61
CA GLU A 194 16.78 -6.89 -17.88
C GLU A 194 17.02 -8.26 -17.26
N GLN A 195 16.57 -8.49 -16.02
CA GLN A 195 16.65 -9.82 -15.43
C GLN A 195 15.83 -10.86 -16.22
N ALA A 196 14.68 -10.49 -16.77
CA ALA A 196 13.87 -11.37 -17.59
C ALA A 196 14.52 -11.67 -18.96
N SER A 197 15.19 -10.70 -19.58
CA SER A 197 15.90 -10.90 -20.86
C SER A 197 17.14 -11.79 -20.71
N LEU A 198 17.73 -11.83 -19.51
CA LEU A 198 18.76 -12.80 -19.12
C LEU A 198 18.21 -14.23 -18.85
N GLY A 199 16.92 -14.46 -19.09
CA GLY A 199 16.30 -15.77 -18.95
C GLY A 199 15.93 -16.16 -17.51
N ARG A 200 15.95 -15.22 -16.55
CA ARG A 200 15.48 -15.49 -15.18
C ARG A 200 13.96 -15.63 -15.17
N THR A 201 13.47 -16.55 -14.34
CA THR A 201 12.03 -16.79 -14.18
C THR A 201 11.34 -15.67 -13.38
N PRO A 202 10.04 -15.41 -13.59
CA PRO A 202 9.27 -14.45 -12.80
C PRO A 202 9.38 -14.66 -11.28
N GLU A 203 9.46 -15.91 -10.83
CA GLU A 203 9.59 -16.28 -9.42
C GLU A 203 10.93 -15.85 -8.83
N GLN A 204 12.03 -16.06 -9.58
CA GLN A 204 13.37 -15.65 -9.17
C GLN A 204 13.47 -14.12 -9.09
N ILE A 205 12.96 -13.43 -10.12
CA ILE A 205 12.96 -11.96 -10.18
C ILE A 205 12.10 -11.39 -9.04
N ALA A 206 10.89 -11.91 -8.85
CA ALA A 206 10.01 -11.45 -7.77
C ALA A 206 10.66 -11.62 -6.39
N LYS A 207 11.37 -12.74 -6.17
CA LYS A 207 12.13 -12.98 -4.92
C LYS A 207 13.26 -11.98 -4.73
N GLU A 208 14.04 -11.71 -5.77
CA GLU A 208 15.19 -10.77 -5.74
C GLU A 208 14.74 -9.32 -5.47
N PHE A 209 13.66 -8.89 -6.11
CA PHE A 209 13.06 -7.57 -5.93
C PHE A 209 12.11 -7.47 -4.72
N ARG A 210 11.99 -8.55 -3.94
CA ARG A 210 11.10 -8.65 -2.78
C ARG A 210 9.66 -8.24 -3.05
N ILE A 211 9.10 -8.77 -4.14
CA ILE A 211 7.71 -8.59 -4.51
C ILE A 211 7.01 -9.92 -4.73
N GLN A 212 5.68 -9.85 -4.88
CA GLN A 212 4.89 -11.00 -5.31
C GLN A 212 4.96 -11.14 -6.84
N VAL A 213 4.87 -12.37 -7.34
CA VAL A 213 4.87 -12.66 -8.79
C VAL A 213 3.76 -11.90 -9.53
N LYS A 214 2.58 -11.74 -8.90
CA LYS A 214 1.50 -10.91 -9.45
C LYS A 214 1.90 -9.43 -9.64
N THR A 215 2.71 -8.90 -8.74
CA THR A 215 3.23 -7.52 -8.82
C THR A 215 4.23 -7.40 -9.95
N TYR A 216 5.08 -8.42 -10.16
CA TYR A 216 5.98 -8.47 -11.30
C TYR A 216 5.21 -8.42 -12.63
N HIS A 217 4.18 -9.26 -12.82
CA HIS A 217 3.37 -9.23 -14.05
C HIS A 217 2.65 -7.90 -14.26
N GLN A 218 2.10 -7.32 -13.18
CA GLN A 218 1.52 -5.96 -13.23
C GLN A 218 2.55 -4.93 -13.70
N GLU A 219 3.75 -4.94 -13.13
CA GLU A 219 4.82 -3.98 -13.45
C GLU A 219 5.36 -4.19 -14.88
N ARG A 220 5.40 -5.44 -15.38
CA ARG A 220 5.71 -5.75 -16.80
C ARG A 220 4.64 -5.20 -17.75
N TRP A 221 3.37 -5.37 -17.42
CA TRP A 221 2.27 -4.80 -18.21
C TRP A 221 2.37 -3.27 -18.25
N ILE A 222 2.62 -2.62 -17.10
CA ILE A 222 2.75 -1.16 -17.03
C ILE A 222 3.91 -0.67 -17.92
N LEU A 223 5.08 -1.32 -17.87
CA LEU A 223 6.20 -0.93 -18.73
C LEU A 223 5.88 -1.09 -20.22
N SER A 224 5.17 -2.17 -20.59
CA SER A 224 4.70 -2.37 -21.97
C SER A 224 3.75 -1.25 -22.41
N THR A 225 2.78 -0.89 -21.58
CA THR A 225 1.84 0.21 -21.84
C THR A 225 2.57 1.55 -21.98
N ILE A 226 3.51 1.86 -21.09
CA ILE A 226 4.31 3.09 -21.20
C ILE A 226 5.07 3.15 -22.52
N ARG A 227 5.66 2.04 -22.97
CA ARG A 227 6.38 1.98 -24.24
C ARG A 227 5.47 2.16 -25.45
N GLU A 228 4.28 1.58 -25.41
CA GLU A 228 3.26 1.80 -26.43
C GLU A 228 2.90 3.29 -26.53
N LEU A 229 2.69 3.96 -25.40
CA LEU A 229 2.38 5.39 -25.35
C LEU A 229 3.54 6.26 -25.85
N ILE A 230 4.78 5.91 -25.50
CA ILE A 230 5.98 6.58 -26.01
C ILE A 230 6.05 6.43 -27.53
N ASP A 231 5.79 5.24 -28.06
CA ASP A 231 5.78 4.99 -29.51
C ASP A 231 4.69 5.81 -30.21
N ARG A 232 3.47 5.81 -29.67
CA ARG A 232 2.32 6.60 -30.18
C ARG A 232 2.52 8.11 -30.08
N SER A 233 3.35 8.57 -29.14
CA SER A 233 3.71 9.99 -28.98
C SER A 233 4.70 10.50 -30.02
N LYS A 234 5.35 9.60 -30.78
CA LYS A 234 6.35 10.00 -31.78
C LYS A 234 5.72 10.90 -32.82
N SER A 235 6.38 12.01 -33.09
CA SER A 235 6.11 12.93 -34.17
C SER A 235 7.39 13.22 -34.95
N GLY A 236 7.27 13.82 -36.13
CA GLY A 236 8.43 14.14 -36.98
C GLY A 236 9.50 14.93 -36.23
N GLY A 237 10.78 14.73 -36.58
CA GLY A 237 11.90 15.45 -35.94
C GLY A 237 12.38 14.88 -34.61
N GLY A 238 12.09 13.61 -34.32
CA GLY A 238 12.61 12.91 -33.12
C GLY A 238 11.93 13.30 -31.81
N VAL A 239 10.74 13.90 -31.89
CA VAL A 239 9.97 14.38 -30.74
C VAL A 239 9.10 13.24 -30.22
N ALA A 240 9.34 12.81 -28.99
CA ALA A 240 8.58 11.77 -28.31
C ALA A 240 8.67 11.96 -26.79
N LEU A 241 7.70 11.38 -26.09
CA LEU A 241 7.78 11.20 -24.64
C LEU A 241 8.93 10.26 -24.28
N LYS A 242 9.40 10.37 -23.04
CA LYS A 242 10.48 9.57 -22.46
C LYS A 242 9.94 8.77 -21.29
N LEU A 243 10.66 7.73 -20.89
CA LEU A 243 10.25 6.94 -19.73
C LEU A 243 10.16 7.78 -18.44
N VAL A 244 11.05 8.77 -18.28
CA VAL A 244 11.07 9.68 -17.11
C VAL A 244 9.79 10.52 -16.99
N ASP A 245 9.06 10.75 -18.08
CA ASP A 245 7.79 11.49 -18.05
C ASP A 245 6.69 10.79 -17.24
N TRP A 246 6.89 9.50 -16.91
CA TRP A 246 5.95 8.64 -16.19
C TRP A 246 6.39 8.31 -14.75
N GLU A 247 7.52 8.84 -14.28
CA GLU A 247 8.12 8.50 -12.99
C GLU A 247 7.18 8.78 -11.80
N GLY A 248 6.40 9.87 -11.87
CA GLY A 248 5.41 10.24 -10.85
C GLY A 248 4.08 9.46 -10.89
N ALA A 249 3.86 8.62 -11.89
CA ALA A 249 2.56 8.02 -12.17
C ALA A 249 2.36 6.60 -11.59
N GLN A 250 3.29 6.09 -10.77
CA GLN A 250 3.29 4.70 -10.28
C GLN A 250 1.93 4.25 -9.74
N GLU A 251 1.38 4.96 -8.77
CA GLU A 251 0.17 4.53 -8.06
C GLU A 251 -1.07 4.57 -8.95
N SER A 252 -1.17 5.57 -9.84
CA SER A 252 -2.26 5.69 -10.81
C SER A 252 -2.19 4.58 -11.86
N LEU A 253 -0.99 4.25 -12.37
CA LEU A 253 -0.78 3.16 -13.32
C LEU A 253 -1.08 1.78 -12.71
N LYS A 254 -0.72 1.57 -11.43
CA LYS A 254 -1.07 0.35 -10.69
C LYS A 254 -2.57 0.20 -10.50
N GLU A 255 -3.30 1.29 -10.25
CA GLU A 255 -4.76 1.25 -10.16
C GLU A 255 -5.44 1.06 -11.52
N LEU A 256 -4.91 1.68 -12.57
CA LEU A 256 -5.36 1.47 -13.94
C LEU A 256 -5.29 -0.01 -14.32
N HIS A 257 -4.15 -0.67 -14.11
CA HIS A 257 -4.00 -2.09 -14.42
C HIS A 257 -5.03 -2.97 -13.68
N ARG A 258 -5.28 -2.69 -12.40
CA ARG A 258 -6.29 -3.43 -11.61
C ARG A 258 -7.69 -3.24 -12.17
N LEU A 259 -8.05 -2.02 -12.55
CA LEU A 259 -9.35 -1.75 -13.17
C LEU A 259 -9.48 -2.43 -14.53
N TYR A 260 -8.44 -2.32 -15.36
CA TYR A 260 -8.42 -2.92 -16.70
C TYR A 260 -8.64 -4.44 -16.62
N LEU A 261 -7.87 -5.16 -15.79
CA LEU A 261 -8.07 -6.61 -15.63
C LEU A 261 -9.45 -7.00 -15.11
N LYS A 262 -10.05 -6.17 -14.25
CA LYS A 262 -11.42 -6.40 -13.76
C LYS A 262 -12.43 -6.28 -14.91
N LEU A 263 -12.28 -5.27 -15.76
CA LEU A 263 -13.24 -4.96 -16.82
C LEU A 263 -13.04 -5.76 -18.09
N GLU A 264 -11.80 -6.08 -18.47
CA GLU A 264 -11.49 -6.82 -19.69
C GLU A 264 -12.20 -8.17 -19.77
N SER A 265 -12.41 -8.82 -18.61
CA SER A 265 -13.15 -10.07 -18.51
C SER A 265 -14.66 -9.95 -18.75
N VAL A 266 -15.21 -8.74 -18.63
CA VAL A 266 -16.66 -8.44 -18.75
C VAL A 266 -16.95 -7.78 -20.09
N ASP A 267 -16.23 -6.70 -20.38
CA ASP A 267 -16.36 -5.89 -21.58
C ASP A 267 -14.99 -5.29 -21.93
N ARG A 268 -14.35 -5.89 -22.95
CA ARG A 268 -13.02 -5.50 -23.40
C ARG A 268 -12.99 -4.10 -23.99
N ASP A 269 -14.03 -3.70 -24.72
CA ASP A 269 -14.06 -2.40 -25.37
C ASP A 269 -14.22 -1.28 -24.34
N GLN A 270 -15.12 -1.48 -23.37
CA GLN A 270 -15.23 -0.58 -22.23
C GLN A 270 -13.91 -0.48 -21.45
N ALA A 271 -13.22 -1.60 -21.22
CA ALA A 271 -11.92 -1.62 -20.54
C ALA A 271 -10.86 -0.82 -21.31
N GLU A 272 -10.81 -0.96 -22.64
CA GLU A 272 -9.90 -0.22 -23.51
C GLU A 272 -10.21 1.29 -23.52
N VAL A 273 -11.48 1.70 -23.63
CA VAL A 273 -11.86 3.12 -23.59
C VAL A 273 -11.48 3.76 -22.26
N LEU A 274 -11.80 3.10 -21.13
CA LEU A 274 -11.44 3.60 -19.80
C LEU A 274 -9.92 3.63 -19.59
N LYS A 275 -9.19 2.68 -20.18
CA LYS A 275 -7.72 2.69 -20.17
C LYS A 275 -7.19 3.93 -20.86
N GLU A 276 -7.66 4.25 -22.07
CA GLU A 276 -7.21 5.44 -22.82
C GLU A 276 -7.55 6.74 -22.07
N PHE A 277 -8.77 6.88 -21.53
CA PHE A 277 -9.15 8.09 -20.78
C PHE A 277 -8.36 8.27 -19.49
N ARG A 278 -8.09 7.20 -18.74
CA ARG A 278 -7.27 7.30 -17.52
C ARG A 278 -5.81 7.59 -17.84
N LEU A 279 -5.26 7.03 -18.92
CA LEU A 279 -3.90 7.34 -19.36
C LEU A 279 -3.76 8.81 -19.76
N ALA A 280 -4.74 9.36 -20.49
CA ALA A 280 -4.80 10.78 -20.81
C ALA A 280 -4.86 11.65 -19.54
N ALA A 281 -5.73 11.32 -18.58
CA ALA A 281 -5.84 12.06 -17.33
C ALA A 281 -4.54 11.99 -16.48
N ILE A 282 -3.87 10.84 -16.44
CA ILE A 282 -2.57 10.69 -15.78
C ILE A 282 -1.52 11.61 -16.43
N LEU A 283 -1.50 11.68 -17.76
CA LEU A 283 -0.54 12.51 -18.48
C LEU A 283 -0.80 14.02 -18.29
N LEU A 284 -2.07 14.41 -18.13
CA LEU A 284 -2.53 15.75 -17.79
C LEU A 284 -2.33 16.12 -16.30
N ASP A 285 -1.65 15.26 -15.53
CA ASP A 285 -1.29 15.47 -14.12
C ASP A 285 -2.50 15.58 -13.17
N PHE A 286 -3.60 14.88 -13.48
CA PHE A 286 -4.72 14.74 -12.54
C PHE A 286 -4.35 13.87 -11.35
N SER A 287 -4.86 14.23 -10.17
CA SER A 287 -4.58 13.47 -8.95
C SER A 287 -5.15 12.06 -9.05
N LYS A 288 -4.55 11.13 -8.31
CA LYS A 288 -5.05 9.74 -8.21
C LYS A 288 -6.53 9.68 -7.80
N THR A 289 -6.98 10.60 -6.94
CA THR A 289 -8.38 10.69 -6.51
C THR A 289 -9.30 11.13 -7.65
N ASP A 290 -8.84 12.01 -8.52
CA ASP A 290 -9.62 12.51 -9.66
C ASP A 290 -9.71 11.46 -10.76
N VAL A 291 -8.59 10.78 -11.07
CA VAL A 291 -8.56 9.68 -12.07
C VAL A 291 -9.51 8.55 -11.70
N ARG A 292 -9.76 8.31 -10.40
CA ARG A 292 -10.74 7.31 -9.93
C ARG A 292 -12.18 7.64 -10.30
N HIS A 293 -12.52 8.90 -10.55
CA HIS A 293 -13.85 9.29 -11.03
C HIS A 293 -14.11 8.88 -12.48
N ILE A 294 -13.07 8.52 -13.24
CA ILE A 294 -13.19 7.93 -14.58
C ILE A 294 -13.51 6.44 -14.43
N ASP A 295 -14.75 6.10 -14.08
CA ASP A 295 -15.25 4.74 -13.85
C ASP A 295 -16.28 4.30 -14.91
N GLU A 296 -16.91 3.13 -14.74
CA GLU A 296 -17.92 2.62 -15.67
C GLU A 296 -19.12 3.59 -15.83
N VAL A 297 -19.45 4.34 -14.77
CA VAL A 297 -20.53 5.34 -14.80
C VAL A 297 -20.08 6.60 -15.52
N PHE A 298 -18.81 6.98 -15.39
CA PHE A 298 -18.22 8.09 -16.13
C PHE A 298 -18.43 7.93 -17.65
N LEU A 299 -18.12 6.72 -18.14
CA LEU A 299 -18.29 6.38 -19.54
C LEU A 299 -19.78 6.32 -19.92
N LYS A 300 -20.59 5.61 -19.14
CA LYS A 300 -22.01 5.41 -19.44
C LYS A 300 -22.81 6.72 -19.52
N GLU A 301 -22.47 7.70 -18.68
CA GLU A 301 -23.12 9.00 -18.67
C GLU A 301 -22.53 9.99 -19.69
N GLY A 302 -21.48 9.61 -20.42
CA GLY A 302 -20.83 10.44 -21.45
C GLY A 302 -20.32 11.77 -20.89
N PHE A 303 -19.74 11.78 -19.68
CA PHE A 303 -19.30 13.04 -19.07
C PHE A 303 -18.24 13.76 -19.90
N LEU A 304 -17.29 13.01 -20.45
CA LEU A 304 -16.23 13.59 -21.27
C LEU A 304 -16.75 14.10 -22.62
N ASP A 305 -17.63 13.34 -23.27
CA ASP A 305 -18.21 13.71 -24.57
C ASP A 305 -18.97 15.04 -24.52
N ARG A 306 -19.57 15.36 -23.37
CA ARG A 306 -20.27 16.63 -23.13
C ARG A 306 -19.35 17.83 -22.92
N ALA A 307 -18.12 17.58 -22.44
CA ALA A 307 -17.15 18.61 -22.10
C ALA A 307 -16.10 18.82 -23.21
N LEU A 308 -15.90 17.84 -24.10
CA LEU A 308 -14.89 17.90 -25.16
C LEU A 308 -15.20 19.00 -26.19
N PRO A 309 -14.27 19.95 -26.42
CA PRO A 309 -14.37 20.90 -27.51
C PRO A 309 -14.41 20.19 -28.86
N THR A 310 -15.17 20.73 -29.82
CA THR A 310 -15.29 20.16 -31.18
C THR A 310 -13.92 19.96 -31.85
N ALA A 311 -12.94 20.83 -31.59
CA ALA A 311 -11.59 20.71 -32.12
C ALA A 311 -10.84 19.45 -31.62
N LEU A 312 -11.10 19.02 -30.39
CA LEU A 312 -10.53 17.80 -29.81
C LEU A 312 -11.38 16.56 -30.11
N ALA A 313 -12.69 16.72 -30.30
CA ALA A 313 -13.60 15.66 -30.69
C ALA A 313 -13.48 15.27 -32.18
N ALA A 314 -13.17 16.22 -33.06
CA ALA A 314 -13.09 16.00 -34.51
C ALA A 314 -11.65 15.69 -34.97
N ASP A 315 -11.31 14.40 -35.02
CA ASP A 315 -10.93 13.67 -36.24
C ASP A 315 -11.24 12.20 -35.98
N GLY A 316 -12.53 11.88 -35.95
CA GLY A 316 -12.94 10.62 -36.52
C GLY A 316 -12.61 10.73 -38.00
N SER A 317 -11.46 10.20 -38.42
CA SER A 317 -11.29 9.90 -39.84
C SER A 317 -12.47 9.00 -40.20
N ASN A 318 -13.42 9.55 -40.95
CA ASN A 318 -14.49 8.83 -41.66
C ASN A 318 -13.90 7.96 -42.79
N ALA A 319 -12.70 7.40 -42.59
CA ALA A 319 -12.30 6.20 -43.28
C ALA A 319 -12.92 5.07 -42.46
N ALA A 320 -13.95 4.42 -43.00
CA ALA A 320 -14.43 3.15 -42.47
C ALA A 320 -13.19 2.28 -42.23
N GLN A 321 -12.82 2.07 -40.96
CA GLN A 321 -11.74 1.17 -40.65
C GLN A 321 -12.21 -0.23 -41.06
N PRO A 322 -11.36 -1.03 -41.71
CA PRO A 322 -11.73 -2.39 -42.04
C PRO A 322 -12.12 -3.12 -40.75
N ASP A 323 -13.17 -3.93 -40.75
CA ASP A 323 -13.64 -4.74 -39.59
C ASP A 323 -12.54 -5.67 -39.02
N VAL A 324 -11.42 -5.76 -39.73
CA VAL A 324 -10.40 -6.78 -39.59
C VAL A 324 -9.04 -6.16 -39.92
N VAL A 325 -8.07 -6.29 -39.00
CA VAL A 325 -6.68 -5.80 -39.18
C VAL A 325 -5.73 -6.99 -39.33
N SER A 326 -4.90 -6.98 -40.37
CA SER A 326 -3.84 -7.98 -40.59
C SER A 326 -2.68 -7.75 -39.63
N ILE A 327 -2.17 -8.82 -39.01
CA ILE A 327 -0.98 -8.75 -38.16
C ILE A 327 0.26 -8.59 -39.06
N PRO A 328 1.07 -7.52 -38.90
CA PRO A 328 2.29 -7.37 -39.68
C PRO A 328 3.21 -8.60 -39.52
N GLY A 329 3.54 -9.26 -40.63
CA GLY A 329 4.36 -10.48 -40.66
C GLY A 329 3.60 -11.81 -40.70
N PHE A 330 2.26 -11.78 -40.66
CA PHE A 330 1.40 -12.95 -40.87
C PHE A 330 0.27 -12.58 -41.83
N ASP A 331 0.48 -12.84 -43.12
CA ASP A 331 -0.44 -12.43 -44.20
C ASP A 331 -1.84 -13.10 -44.11
N ASP A 332 -1.96 -14.21 -43.36
CA ASP A 332 -3.20 -14.99 -43.21
C ASP A 332 -3.88 -14.88 -41.83
N LEU A 333 -3.33 -14.08 -40.90
CA LEU A 333 -3.88 -13.92 -39.55
C LEU A 333 -4.46 -12.53 -39.37
N THR A 334 -5.78 -12.49 -39.15
CA THR A 334 -6.52 -11.27 -38.99
C THR A 334 -7.25 -11.19 -37.66
N VAL A 335 -7.23 -10.01 -37.03
CA VAL A 335 -7.87 -9.77 -35.71
C VAL A 335 -9.04 -8.79 -35.91
N PRO A 336 -10.16 -8.92 -35.17
CA PRO A 336 -11.23 -7.93 -35.19
C PRO A 336 -10.67 -6.53 -34.92
N ALA A 337 -11.08 -5.56 -35.74
CA ALA A 337 -10.72 -4.17 -35.54
C ALA A 337 -11.31 -3.64 -34.23
N ALA A 338 -10.66 -2.63 -33.67
CA ALA A 338 -11.17 -1.94 -32.49
C ALA A 338 -12.54 -1.31 -32.82
N SER A 339 -13.47 -1.31 -31.85
CA SER A 339 -14.73 -0.59 -32.04
C SER A 339 -14.48 0.91 -32.22
N SER A 340 -15.45 1.59 -32.83
CA SER A 340 -15.37 3.03 -33.09
C SER A 340 -15.07 3.83 -31.82
N ALA A 341 -15.69 3.46 -30.69
CA ALA A 341 -15.46 4.11 -29.40
C ALA A 341 -14.02 3.94 -28.89
N VAL A 342 -13.43 2.75 -29.04
CA VAL A 342 -12.02 2.51 -28.68
C VAL A 342 -11.08 3.31 -29.57
N SER A 343 -11.36 3.36 -30.88
CA SER A 343 -10.56 4.14 -31.83
C SER A 343 -10.64 5.64 -31.55
N GLU A 344 -11.82 6.17 -31.22
CA GLU A 344 -12.03 7.57 -30.84
C GLU A 344 -11.26 7.93 -29.56
N ALA A 345 -11.38 7.10 -28.51
CA ALA A 345 -10.65 7.29 -27.26
C ALA A 345 -9.13 7.25 -27.46
N ARG A 346 -8.65 6.33 -28.32
CA ARG A 346 -7.24 6.20 -28.67
C ARG A 346 -6.73 7.41 -29.46
N SER A 347 -7.51 7.90 -30.42
CA SER A 347 -7.19 9.11 -31.21
C SER A 347 -7.09 10.35 -30.32
N LEU A 348 -8.01 10.51 -29.37
CA LEU A 348 -7.95 11.58 -28.38
C LEU A 348 -6.67 11.49 -27.54
N ASN A 349 -6.36 10.31 -27.00
CA ASN A 349 -5.15 10.13 -26.21
C ASN A 349 -3.87 10.37 -27.05
N ASP A 350 -3.83 9.91 -28.30
CA ASP A 350 -2.72 10.18 -29.23
C ASP A 350 -2.46 11.68 -29.44
N ARG A 351 -3.51 12.48 -29.54
CA ARG A 351 -3.39 13.94 -29.64
C ARG A 351 -2.76 14.54 -28.38
N ILE A 352 -3.20 14.10 -27.20
CA ILE A 352 -2.66 14.56 -25.91
C ILE A 352 -1.20 14.10 -25.75
N LEU A 353 -0.87 12.86 -26.13
CA LEU A 353 0.49 12.32 -26.13
C LEU A 353 1.43 13.16 -26.99
N ARG A 354 1.04 13.44 -28.25
CA ARG A 354 1.85 14.23 -29.19
C ARG A 354 1.98 15.68 -28.75
N ALA A 355 0.89 16.28 -28.25
CA ALA A 355 0.91 17.65 -27.70
C ALA A 355 1.87 17.73 -26.49
N THR A 356 1.81 16.75 -25.58
CA THR A 356 2.71 16.68 -24.42
C THR A 356 4.17 16.49 -24.86
N ALA A 357 4.43 15.61 -25.82
CA ALA A 357 5.76 15.42 -26.39
C ALA A 357 6.32 16.71 -27.01
N ALA A 358 5.49 17.46 -27.75
CA ALA A 358 5.88 18.73 -28.36
C ALA A 358 6.23 19.79 -27.31
N VAL A 359 5.39 19.95 -26.28
CA VAL A 359 5.60 20.93 -25.19
C VAL A 359 6.84 20.60 -24.36
N ARG A 360 7.04 19.32 -24.01
CA ARG A 360 8.18 18.86 -23.19
C ARG A 360 9.48 18.70 -24.00
N SER A 361 9.43 18.86 -25.32
CA SER A 361 10.61 18.70 -26.16
C SER A 361 11.63 19.81 -25.94
N MET A 362 12.88 19.40 -25.74
CA MET A 362 14.04 20.29 -25.70
C MET A 362 14.66 20.50 -27.09
N ASN A 363 14.05 20.00 -28.18
CA ASN A 363 14.57 20.21 -29.52
C ASN A 363 14.46 21.69 -29.90
N PRO A 364 15.58 22.39 -30.17
CA PRO A 364 15.56 23.81 -30.55
C PRO A 364 15.01 24.05 -31.97
N GLU A 365 14.90 23.02 -32.81
CA GLU A 365 14.33 23.11 -34.16
C GLU A 365 12.79 23.10 -34.17
N LEU A 366 12.16 22.73 -33.05
CA LEU A 366 10.72 22.87 -32.88
C LEU A 366 10.38 24.36 -32.77
N GLN A 367 9.63 24.85 -33.75
CA GLN A 367 9.16 26.23 -33.77
C GLN A 367 8.29 26.53 -32.54
N ASP A 368 8.44 27.72 -31.94
CA ASP A 368 7.63 28.19 -30.81
C ASP A 368 6.12 28.06 -31.05
N ARG A 369 5.70 28.20 -32.32
CA ARG A 369 4.31 28.00 -32.76
C ARG A 369 3.80 26.57 -32.49
N ALA A 370 4.62 25.54 -32.69
CA ALA A 370 4.23 24.15 -32.46
C ALA A 370 4.10 23.85 -30.97
N LYS A 371 4.97 24.44 -30.13
CA LYS A 371 4.85 24.35 -28.67
C LYS A 371 3.60 25.06 -28.16
N ALA A 372 3.31 26.27 -28.67
CA ALA A 372 2.10 27.01 -28.32
C ALA A 372 0.81 26.26 -28.73
N GLN A 373 0.80 25.65 -29.92
CA GLN A 373 -0.32 24.82 -30.37
C GLN A 373 -0.48 23.58 -29.48
N GLY A 374 0.62 22.90 -29.14
CA GLY A 374 0.60 21.79 -28.19
C GLY A 374 0.05 22.21 -26.84
N GLN A 375 0.49 23.35 -26.30
CA GLN A 375 0.00 23.87 -25.03
C GLN A 375 -1.50 24.15 -25.07
N SER A 376 -2.02 24.77 -26.13
CA SER A 376 -3.46 25.00 -26.32
C SER A 376 -4.25 23.70 -26.28
N VAL A 377 -3.77 22.64 -26.95
CA VAL A 377 -4.40 21.32 -26.94
C VAL A 377 -4.44 20.74 -25.51
N LEU A 378 -3.36 20.91 -24.75
CA LEU A 378 -3.29 20.44 -23.36
C LEU A 378 -4.22 21.22 -22.44
N ASP A 379 -4.32 22.54 -22.61
CA ASP A 379 -5.19 23.40 -21.81
C ASP A 379 -6.67 23.08 -22.09
N ASP A 380 -7.03 22.91 -23.36
CA ASP A 380 -8.38 22.51 -23.79
C ASP A 380 -8.74 21.11 -23.25
N ALA A 381 -7.82 20.15 -23.37
CA ALA A 381 -8.02 18.80 -22.86
C ALA A 381 -8.14 18.80 -21.33
N ARG A 382 -7.27 19.53 -20.64
CA ARG A 382 -7.31 19.63 -19.18
C ARG A 382 -8.62 20.24 -18.70
N THR A 383 -9.10 21.29 -19.35
CA THR A 383 -10.39 21.92 -19.02
C THR A 383 -11.54 20.94 -19.20
N ALA A 384 -11.59 20.22 -20.33
CA ALA A 384 -12.62 19.22 -20.60
C ALA A 384 -12.61 18.07 -19.58
N PHE A 385 -11.43 17.54 -19.27
CA PHE A 385 -11.29 16.47 -18.27
C PHE A 385 -11.66 16.95 -16.87
N ASP A 386 -11.27 18.16 -16.48
CA ASP A 386 -11.60 18.74 -15.18
C ASP A 386 -13.13 18.84 -15.04
N GLU A 387 -13.82 19.50 -15.98
CA GLU A 387 -15.29 19.63 -15.95
C GLU A 387 -16.01 18.28 -15.89
N ALA A 388 -15.55 17.31 -16.69
CA ALA A 388 -16.13 15.97 -16.74
C ALA A 388 -15.92 15.20 -15.42
N ILE A 389 -14.70 15.20 -14.88
CA ILE A 389 -14.36 14.54 -13.61
C ILE A 389 -15.14 15.18 -12.47
N ASP A 390 -15.25 16.49 -12.47
CA ASP A 390 -15.88 17.25 -11.41
C ASP A 390 -17.40 17.03 -11.39
N ALA A 391 -18.02 16.96 -12.58
CA ALA A 391 -19.41 16.54 -12.76
C ALA A 391 -19.63 15.08 -12.31
N ALA A 392 -18.73 14.16 -12.66
CA ALA A 392 -18.79 12.77 -12.24
C ALA A 392 -18.65 12.63 -10.72
N GLY A 393 -17.74 13.38 -10.09
CA GLY A 393 -17.55 13.43 -8.65
C GLY A 393 -18.77 13.98 -7.90
N ARG A 394 -19.39 15.05 -8.41
CA ARG A 394 -20.69 15.55 -7.90
C ARG A 394 -21.79 14.50 -8.00
N SER A 395 -21.92 13.82 -9.15
CA SER A 395 -22.88 12.75 -9.36
C SER A 395 -22.65 11.56 -8.41
N ALA A 396 -21.39 11.13 -8.24
CA ALA A 396 -21.02 10.06 -7.32
C ALA A 396 -21.35 10.40 -5.86
N ARG A 397 -21.05 11.62 -5.41
CA ARG A 397 -21.43 12.12 -4.07
C ARG A 397 -22.95 12.11 -3.87
N LEU A 398 -23.70 12.54 -4.88
CA LEU A 398 -25.17 12.53 -4.82
C LEU A 398 -25.72 11.09 -4.76
N ARG A 399 -25.19 10.17 -5.56
CA ARG A 399 -25.54 8.74 -5.53
C ARG A 399 -25.24 8.13 -4.16
N LYS A 400 -24.03 8.35 -3.63
CA LYS A 400 -23.64 7.89 -2.29
C LYS A 400 -24.60 8.43 -1.23
N ARG A 401 -24.92 9.73 -1.26
CA ARG A 401 -25.87 10.34 -0.32
C ARG A 401 -27.27 9.71 -0.40
N LYS A 402 -27.76 9.39 -1.61
CA LYS A 402 -29.04 8.68 -1.79
C LYS A 402 -29.01 7.27 -1.17
N GLN A 403 -27.89 6.56 -1.27
CA GLN A 403 -27.72 5.22 -0.70
C GLN A 403 -27.48 5.23 0.82
N MET A 404 -26.97 6.32 1.39
CA MET A 404 -26.73 6.43 2.84
C MET A 404 -28.01 6.46 3.68
N ALA A 405 -29.14 6.93 3.14
CA ALA A 405 -30.37 7.05 3.92
C ALA A 405 -30.90 5.69 4.41
N PRO A 406 -31.04 4.65 3.55
CA PRO A 406 -31.32 3.30 4.01
C PRO A 406 -30.26 2.71 4.94
N ALA A 407 -28.97 2.93 4.66
CA ALA A 407 -27.88 2.39 5.47
C ALA A 407 -27.91 2.92 6.92
N ARG A 408 -28.21 4.21 7.11
CA ARG A 408 -28.38 4.82 8.45
C ARG A 408 -29.53 4.21 9.24
N LEU A 409 -30.60 3.79 8.56
CA LEU A 409 -31.69 3.08 9.23
C LEU A 409 -31.26 1.67 9.66
N ALA A 410 -30.49 0.97 8.84
CA ALA A 410 -29.95 -0.34 9.22
C ALA A 410 -29.03 -0.26 10.45
N GLU A 411 -28.16 0.76 10.52
CA GLU A 411 -27.31 1.01 11.70
C GLU A 411 -28.13 1.34 12.97
N ALA A 412 -29.20 2.13 12.81
CA ALA A 412 -30.12 2.42 13.91
C ALA A 412 -30.84 1.17 14.41
N CYS A 413 -31.29 0.29 13.50
CA CYS A 413 -31.87 -1.00 13.86
C CYS A 413 -30.90 -1.86 14.69
N ALA A 414 -29.65 -2.01 14.23
CA ALA A 414 -28.64 -2.78 14.97
C ALA A 414 -28.39 -2.21 16.37
N SER A 415 -28.38 -0.89 16.52
CA SER A 415 -28.22 -0.23 17.82
C SER A 415 -29.43 -0.45 18.74
N ILE A 416 -30.65 -0.47 18.19
CA ILE A 416 -31.87 -0.77 18.92
C ILE A 416 -31.87 -2.25 19.37
N ASP A 417 -31.48 -3.16 18.49
CA ASP A 417 -31.39 -4.59 18.83
C ASP A 417 -30.39 -4.85 19.97
N GLN A 418 -29.23 -4.20 19.93
CA GLN A 418 -28.26 -4.26 21.03
C GLN A 418 -28.83 -3.66 22.32
N CYS A 419 -29.52 -2.51 22.23
CA CYS A 419 -30.17 -1.89 23.39
C CYS A 419 -31.19 -2.82 24.06
N VAL A 420 -31.92 -3.63 23.28
CA VAL A 420 -32.84 -4.65 23.85
C VAL A 420 -32.07 -5.67 24.68
N MET A 421 -30.92 -6.15 24.21
CA MET A 421 -30.08 -7.10 24.96
C MET A 421 -29.55 -6.47 26.25
N ASP A 422 -29.03 -5.25 26.16
CA ASP A 422 -28.45 -4.53 27.31
C ASP A 422 -29.52 -4.21 28.36
N LEU A 423 -30.74 -3.87 27.93
CA LEU A 423 -31.87 -3.61 28.82
C LEU A 423 -32.26 -4.87 29.62
N VAL A 424 -32.28 -6.04 28.98
CA VAL A 424 -32.55 -7.32 29.65
C VAL A 424 -31.48 -7.60 30.71
N GLN A 425 -30.21 -7.37 30.37
CA GLN A 425 -29.10 -7.56 31.29
C GLN A 425 -29.18 -6.59 32.48
N ALA A 426 -29.37 -5.29 32.22
CA ALA A 426 -29.47 -4.25 33.25
C ALA A 426 -30.64 -4.45 34.20
N ARG A 427 -31.77 -4.99 33.70
CA ARG A 427 -32.91 -5.38 34.54
C ARG A 427 -32.57 -6.57 35.44
N THR A 428 -31.86 -7.55 34.91
CA THR A 428 -31.43 -8.74 35.67
C THR A 428 -30.45 -8.37 36.79
N SER A 429 -29.59 -7.37 36.56
CA SER A 429 -28.64 -6.85 37.56
C SER A 429 -29.17 -5.71 38.42
N HIS A 430 -30.45 -5.32 38.30
CA HIS A 430 -31.05 -4.16 38.98
C HIS A 430 -30.25 -2.85 38.84
N SER A 431 -29.60 -2.65 37.71
CA SER A 431 -28.70 -1.51 37.46
C SER A 431 -29.22 -0.57 36.36
N LEU A 432 -30.51 -0.68 36.02
CA LEU A 432 -31.15 0.17 35.02
C LEU A 432 -31.48 1.55 35.62
N ASP A 433 -31.02 2.60 34.97
CA ASP A 433 -31.52 3.96 35.18
C ASP A 433 -32.80 4.16 34.34
N GLU A 434 -33.95 4.08 34.99
CA GLU A 434 -35.26 4.14 34.31
C GLU A 434 -35.57 5.53 33.75
N GLU A 435 -35.13 6.60 34.42
CA GLU A 435 -35.38 7.98 34.01
C GLU A 435 -34.55 8.34 32.77
N ALA A 436 -33.25 8.00 32.78
CA ALA A 436 -32.38 8.20 31.63
C ALA A 436 -32.82 7.37 30.41
N PHE A 437 -33.32 6.15 30.64
CA PHE A 437 -33.85 5.31 29.56
C PHE A 437 -35.13 5.89 28.95
N ASP A 438 -36.07 6.38 29.77
CA ASP A 438 -37.31 7.02 29.28
C ASP A 438 -37.00 8.27 28.44
N GLU A 439 -36.09 9.14 28.89
CA GLU A 439 -35.66 10.33 28.13
C GLU A 439 -35.07 9.93 26.76
N ALA A 440 -34.26 8.87 26.72
CA ALA A 440 -33.69 8.36 25.48
C ALA A 440 -34.77 7.83 24.52
N VAL A 441 -35.79 7.13 25.02
CA VAL A 441 -36.93 6.65 24.22
C VAL A 441 -37.76 7.82 23.67
N LEU A 442 -38.01 8.87 24.45
CA LEU A 442 -38.69 10.08 23.98
C LEU A 442 -37.90 10.78 22.86
N LYS A 443 -36.57 10.81 22.96
CA LYS A 443 -35.68 11.36 21.92
C LYS A 443 -35.70 10.51 20.63
N LEU A 444 -35.73 9.18 20.77
CA LEU A 444 -35.91 8.26 19.64
C LEU A 444 -37.24 8.52 18.94
N ARG A 445 -38.34 8.61 19.70
CA ARG A 445 -39.68 8.97 19.18
C ARG A 445 -39.64 10.27 18.40
N GLY A 446 -39.06 11.35 18.97
CA GLY A 446 -38.92 12.63 18.28
C GLY A 446 -38.12 12.55 16.97
N SER A 447 -37.13 11.67 16.90
CA SER A 447 -36.32 11.43 15.69
C SER A 447 -37.11 10.65 14.63
N LEU A 448 -37.88 9.63 15.02
CA LEU A 448 -38.78 8.89 14.12
C LEU A 448 -39.88 9.79 13.55
N ARG A 449 -40.41 10.74 14.33
CA ARG A 449 -41.38 11.73 13.81
C ARG A 449 -40.80 12.58 12.69
N LYS A 450 -39.60 13.11 12.89
CA LYS A 450 -38.90 13.92 11.87
C LYS A 450 -38.64 13.10 10.61
N LEU A 451 -38.26 11.84 10.76
CA LEU A 451 -38.06 10.92 9.64
C LEU A 451 -39.38 10.68 8.87
N ALA A 452 -40.46 10.37 9.57
CA ALA A 452 -41.78 10.14 8.98
C ALA A 452 -42.27 11.36 8.19
N GLN A 453 -42.12 12.57 8.74
CA GLN A 453 -42.47 13.82 8.06
C GLN A 453 -41.72 14.01 6.74
N GLN A 454 -40.42 13.65 6.68
CA GLN A 454 -39.66 13.78 5.44
C GLN A 454 -39.97 12.65 4.45
N ALA A 455 -40.20 11.43 4.93
CA ALA A 455 -40.56 10.29 4.10
C ALA A 455 -41.94 10.46 3.43
N GLY A 456 -42.91 11.07 4.15
CA GLY A 456 -44.27 11.30 3.64
C GLY A 456 -44.42 12.45 2.66
N ARG A 457 -43.43 13.35 2.51
CA ARG A 457 -43.52 14.53 1.64
C ARG A 457 -43.46 14.24 0.13
N SER A 458 -43.06 13.04 -0.27
CA SER A 458 -42.66 12.76 -1.67
C SER A 458 -43.34 11.53 -2.28
N LEU A 459 -44.26 10.86 -1.60
CA LEU A 459 -44.86 9.59 -2.04
C LEU A 459 -46.39 9.68 -2.06
N SER A 460 -46.99 9.63 -3.24
CA SER A 460 -48.45 9.52 -3.43
C SER A 460 -48.97 8.11 -3.08
N ALA A 461 -48.11 7.10 -3.10
CA ALA A 461 -48.36 5.75 -2.60
C ALA A 461 -47.10 5.25 -1.86
N PRO A 462 -47.03 5.36 -0.52
CA PRO A 462 -45.89 4.86 0.23
C PRO A 462 -45.87 3.32 0.21
N GLY A 463 -44.69 2.72 0.12
CA GLY A 463 -44.52 1.28 0.34
C GLY A 463 -44.72 0.91 1.81
N ASP A 464 -44.91 -0.39 2.09
CA ASP A 464 -45.35 -0.93 3.39
C ASP A 464 -44.56 -0.36 4.59
N GLY A 465 -43.23 -0.27 4.50
CA GLY A 465 -42.40 0.25 5.59
C GLY A 465 -42.61 1.74 5.88
N VAL A 466 -42.83 2.56 4.85
CA VAL A 466 -43.11 4.01 5.03
C VAL A 466 -44.55 4.21 5.50
N ALA A 467 -45.50 3.39 5.02
CA ALA A 467 -46.87 3.39 5.50
C ALA A 467 -46.92 3.08 7.00
N TRP A 468 -46.25 2.00 7.44
CA TRP A 468 -46.11 1.66 8.86
C TRP A 468 -45.46 2.77 9.67
N LEU A 469 -44.38 3.40 9.18
CA LEU A 469 -43.71 4.49 9.90
C LEU A 469 -44.61 5.71 10.09
N LEU A 470 -45.40 6.06 9.07
CA LEU A 470 -46.37 7.15 9.13
C LEU A 470 -47.50 6.84 10.12
N GLU A 471 -48.04 5.61 10.10
CA GLU A 471 -49.03 5.14 11.07
C GLU A 471 -48.48 5.14 12.50
N ALA A 472 -47.31 4.53 12.72
CA ALA A 472 -46.68 4.44 14.04
C ALA A 472 -46.41 5.81 14.69
N VAL A 473 -46.22 6.85 13.88
CA VAL A 473 -46.03 8.23 14.35
C VAL A 473 -47.35 9.00 14.51
N THR A 474 -48.39 8.65 13.74
CA THR A 474 -49.69 9.38 13.71
C THR A 474 -50.74 8.85 14.68
N VAL A 475 -50.68 7.58 15.06
CA VAL A 475 -51.64 6.91 15.98
C VAL A 475 -51.76 7.59 17.35
N GLU A 476 -50.88 8.54 17.69
CA GLU A 476 -50.83 9.19 19.00
C GLU A 476 -51.19 10.68 19.04
N ASP A 477 -51.51 11.35 17.92
CA ASP A 477 -52.15 12.69 18.00
C ASP A 477 -53.65 12.59 18.33
N SER A 478 -54.17 11.37 18.47
CA SER A 478 -55.59 11.04 18.71
C SER A 478 -55.86 10.40 20.08
N ARG A 479 -54.93 10.46 21.03
CA ARG A 479 -55.13 9.99 22.42
C ARG A 479 -54.90 11.08 23.44
#